data_AF-A0A7S2MWC4-F1
#
_entry.id   AF-A0A7S2MWC4-F1
#
_cell.length_a   1.000
_cell.length_b   1.000
_cell.length_c   1.000
_cell.angle_alpha   90.00
_cell.angle_beta   90.00
_cell.angle_gamma   90.00
#
_symmetry.space_group_name_H-M   'P 1'
#
loop_
_entity.id
_entity.type
_entity.pdbx_description
1 polymer ?
#
loop_
_entity_poly.entity_id
_entity_poly.type
_entity_poly.pdbx_seq_one_letter_code
_entity_poly.pdbx_strand_id
1 'polypeptide(L)'
;RGATAPAWSGPRSRQTALRSLGGASGGASGGAGIPLPVGPFCPFHSDFFSSEALADYSPELQALDARLAQIMAKVQSGQALTPEEEEEACSKMRQANDRWLVTNTRMRYAEDFQAVETFYMMDALLRREDLSMDAIEALMRWQPASMKAQMSGQLPPPLPPGLTVDMLRRLEGKVMPSVMALNSVEVQAQPFVDDARGLGSAVVQEELEALMRDHRGMVDIGKGYRNFDPRGKESFLDQMESIHDRWKVFFGRAKLMGEINPEFVRESEAYLRK
;
A
#
# COMPACT_ATOMS: atom_id res chain seq x y z
N ARG A 1 34.84 28.38 7.01
CA ARG A 1 34.35 28.14 5.64
C ARG A 1 34.90 26.80 5.20
N GLY A 2 34.04 25.86 4.79
CA GLY A 2 34.42 24.52 4.37
C GLY A 2 33.58 23.47 5.11
N ALA A 3 32.34 23.31 4.66
CA ALA A 3 31.43 22.27 5.13
C ALA A 3 31.79 20.95 4.43
N THR A 4 31.99 19.88 5.21
CA THR A 4 32.09 18.49 4.76
C THR A 4 30.72 17.84 4.81
N ALA A 5 30.35 17.14 3.73
CA ALA A 5 29.08 16.44 3.54
C ALA A 5 28.83 15.34 4.61
N PRO A 6 27.57 15.00 4.93
CA PRO A 6 27.28 13.95 5.90
C PRO A 6 27.42 12.56 5.26
N ALA A 7 28.21 11.72 5.93
CA ALA A 7 28.34 10.30 5.65
C ALA A 7 27.07 9.56 6.08
N TRP A 8 26.53 8.72 5.18
CA TRP A 8 25.48 7.76 5.49
C TRP A 8 26.04 6.65 6.38
N SER A 9 25.72 6.69 7.67
CA SER A 9 25.98 5.62 8.63
C SER A 9 24.74 4.74 8.77
N GLY A 10 24.79 3.51 8.27
CA GLY A 10 23.73 2.52 8.47
C GLY A 10 23.73 1.89 9.87
N PRO A 11 22.69 1.12 10.25
CA PRO A 11 22.74 0.23 11.40
C PRO A 11 23.04 -1.21 10.99
N ARG A 12 24.07 -1.80 11.61
CA ARG A 12 24.31 -3.25 11.64
C ARG A 12 23.53 -3.93 12.77
N SER A 13 23.14 -5.16 12.47
CA SER A 13 22.92 -6.33 13.36
C SER A 13 21.55 -6.51 14.03
N ARG A 14 20.88 -7.60 13.67
CA ARG A 14 20.79 -8.83 14.50
C ARG A 14 20.39 -10.05 13.66
N GLN A 15 21.08 -11.15 13.95
CA GLN A 15 20.78 -12.52 13.51
C GLN A 15 19.42 -13.00 14.07
N THR A 16 18.74 -13.95 13.41
CA THR A 16 18.58 -15.36 13.86
C THR A 16 17.52 -16.13 13.01
N ALA A 17 17.93 -17.33 12.56
CA ALA A 17 17.15 -18.57 12.38
C ALA A 17 16.15 -18.82 11.21
N LEU A 18 16.61 -19.69 10.30
CA LEU A 18 16.11 -21.06 10.00
C LEU A 18 14.76 -21.34 9.29
N ARG A 19 14.92 -22.14 8.22
CA ARG A 19 14.10 -23.23 7.60
C ARG A 19 13.49 -22.90 6.23
N SER A 20 13.95 -23.55 5.14
CA SER A 20 13.52 -24.88 4.61
C SER A 20 12.01 -24.90 4.27
N LEU A 21 11.49 -25.35 3.14
CA LEU A 21 11.95 -26.02 1.91
C LEU A 21 10.71 -26.04 0.97
N GLY A 22 10.93 -26.12 -0.34
CA GLY A 22 10.05 -26.88 -1.24
C GLY A 22 8.96 -26.12 -2.02
N GLY A 23 8.96 -26.30 -3.34
CA GLY A 23 7.77 -26.08 -4.17
C GLY A 23 8.03 -25.54 -5.57
N ALA A 24 8.64 -26.34 -6.45
CA ALA A 24 8.69 -26.06 -7.88
C ALA A 24 7.32 -26.32 -8.55
N SER A 25 6.79 -25.31 -9.23
CA SER A 25 5.93 -25.42 -10.44
C SER A 25 5.87 -23.99 -11.02
N GLY A 26 6.03 -23.68 -12.29
CA GLY A 26 5.79 -24.45 -13.50
C GLY A 26 4.83 -23.65 -14.38
N GLY A 27 5.36 -22.73 -15.21
CA GLY A 27 4.70 -22.22 -16.42
C GLY A 27 3.82 -20.98 -16.31
N ALA A 28 4.35 -19.83 -16.74
CA ALA A 28 3.70 -18.89 -17.67
C ALA A 28 4.69 -17.77 -18.03
N SER A 29 5.25 -17.84 -19.24
CA SER A 29 6.04 -16.76 -19.84
C SER A 29 5.13 -15.60 -20.27
N GLY A 30 4.71 -14.77 -19.31
CA GLY A 30 4.37 -13.38 -19.58
C GLY A 30 5.61 -12.56 -19.26
N GLY A 31 6.09 -11.72 -20.18
CA GLY A 31 7.33 -10.96 -19.97
C GLY A 31 7.28 -10.19 -18.64
N ALA A 32 8.08 -10.62 -17.67
CA ALA A 32 8.22 -9.97 -16.37
C ALA A 32 8.61 -8.49 -16.56
N GLY A 33 7.63 -7.60 -16.38
CA GLY A 33 7.84 -6.16 -16.34
C GLY A 33 8.61 -5.83 -15.06
N ILE A 34 9.67 -5.03 -15.19
CA ILE A 34 10.37 -4.55 -14.00
C ILE A 34 9.44 -3.55 -13.31
N PRO A 35 9.16 -3.70 -12.01
CA PRO A 35 8.47 -2.68 -11.22
C PRO A 35 9.22 -1.35 -11.34
N LEU A 36 8.53 -0.32 -11.78
CA LEU A 36 9.10 1.00 -11.91
C LEU A 36 8.84 1.77 -10.61
N PRO A 37 9.70 2.73 -10.25
CA PRO A 37 9.54 3.52 -9.04
C PRO A 37 8.42 4.55 -9.21
N VAL A 38 7.22 4.13 -9.62
CA VAL A 38 6.02 4.95 -9.88
C VAL A 38 4.82 4.28 -9.20
N GLY A 39 3.82 5.08 -8.80
CA GLY A 39 2.67 4.59 -8.05
C GLY A 39 3.07 4.06 -6.66
N PRO A 40 2.59 2.87 -6.24
CA PRO A 40 2.85 2.36 -4.89
C PRO A 40 4.31 1.99 -4.62
N PHE A 41 5.11 1.81 -5.67
CA PHE A 41 6.54 1.55 -5.55
C PHE A 41 7.39 2.83 -5.66
N CYS A 42 6.75 4.00 -5.71
CA CYS A 42 7.46 5.26 -5.78
C CYS A 42 8.22 5.50 -4.47
N PRO A 43 9.56 5.57 -4.47
CA PRO A 43 10.34 5.88 -3.27
C PRO A 43 10.26 7.36 -2.89
N PHE A 44 9.63 8.18 -3.73
CA PHE A 44 9.42 9.61 -3.51
C PHE A 44 7.98 9.78 -3.06
N HIS A 45 7.79 10.03 -1.77
CA HIS A 45 6.48 10.31 -1.21
C HIS A 45 6.31 11.80 -0.98
N SER A 46 5.11 12.29 -1.27
CA SER A 46 4.68 13.62 -0.87
C SER A 46 4.53 13.70 0.65
N ASP A 47 4.52 14.93 1.15
CA ASP A 47 4.36 15.20 2.58
C ASP A 47 2.98 14.76 3.11
N PHE A 48 2.04 14.41 2.22
CA PHE A 48 0.76 13.83 2.61
C PHE A 48 0.98 12.56 3.45
N PHE A 49 1.85 11.66 2.99
CA PHE A 49 2.12 10.36 3.63
C PHE A 49 3.02 10.46 4.86
N SER A 50 3.77 11.54 5.01
CA SER A 50 4.54 11.84 6.22
C SER A 50 3.76 12.71 7.23
N SER A 51 2.53 13.13 6.89
CA SER A 51 1.72 13.94 7.80
C SER A 51 1.46 13.19 9.11
N GLU A 52 1.55 13.90 10.23
CA GLU A 52 1.29 13.38 11.58
C GLU A 52 -0.05 12.62 11.64
N ALA A 53 -1.04 13.14 10.92
CA ALA A 53 -2.37 12.54 10.84
C ALA A 53 -2.46 11.23 10.02
N LEU A 54 -1.41 10.80 9.32
CA LEU A 54 -1.24 9.44 8.80
C LEU A 54 -0.18 8.64 9.59
N ALA A 55 0.79 9.31 10.22
CA ALA A 55 1.82 8.68 11.04
C ALA A 55 1.25 8.08 12.35
N ASP A 56 0.37 8.82 13.04
CA ASP A 56 -0.31 8.37 14.27
C ASP A 56 -1.28 7.20 14.01
N TYR A 57 -1.65 7.02 12.75
CA TYR A 57 -2.60 6.02 12.30
C TYR A 57 -2.06 4.59 12.47
N SER A 58 -0.77 4.36 12.22
CA SER A 58 -0.20 3.02 12.10
C SER A 58 -0.10 2.25 13.45
N PRO A 59 0.56 2.77 14.50
CA PRO A 59 0.77 2.00 15.73
C PRO A 59 -0.53 1.75 16.50
N GLU A 60 -1.43 2.73 16.53
CA GLU A 60 -2.70 2.59 17.22
C GLU A 60 -3.65 1.65 16.48
N LEU A 61 -3.73 1.71 15.14
CA LEU A 61 -4.54 0.77 14.37
C LEU A 61 -3.99 -0.66 14.49
N GLN A 62 -2.67 -0.85 14.47
CA GLN A 62 -2.05 -2.15 14.72
C GLN A 62 -2.42 -2.70 16.11
N ALA A 63 -2.46 -1.85 17.14
CA ALA A 63 -2.90 -2.26 18.47
C ALA A 63 -4.40 -2.61 18.50
N LEU A 64 -5.25 -1.84 17.79
CA LEU A 64 -6.67 -2.14 17.64
C LEU A 64 -6.90 -3.47 16.91
N ASP A 65 -6.21 -3.69 15.80
CA ASP A 65 -6.30 -4.90 14.98
C ASP A 65 -5.79 -6.12 15.75
N ALA A 66 -4.66 -6.01 16.46
CA ALA A 66 -4.15 -7.08 17.31
C ALA A 66 -5.14 -7.45 18.41
N ARG A 67 -5.79 -6.45 19.04
CA ARG A 67 -6.81 -6.69 20.07
C ARG A 67 -8.07 -7.34 19.48
N LEU A 68 -8.56 -6.84 18.35
CA LEU A 68 -9.70 -7.43 17.64
C LEU A 68 -9.40 -8.87 17.22
N ALA A 69 -8.21 -9.14 16.69
CA ALA A 69 -7.78 -10.48 16.30
C ALA A 69 -7.77 -11.45 17.49
N GLN A 70 -7.31 -11.02 18.67
CA GLN A 70 -7.36 -11.83 19.89
C GLN A 70 -8.81 -12.18 20.29
N ILE A 71 -9.72 -11.21 20.24
CA ILE A 71 -11.13 -11.43 20.58
C ILE A 71 -11.77 -12.37 19.56
N MET A 72 -11.53 -12.15 18.25
CA MET A 72 -12.05 -13.00 17.19
C MET A 72 -11.51 -14.43 17.26
N ALA A 73 -10.24 -14.61 17.64
CA ALA A 73 -9.65 -15.93 17.85
C ALA A 73 -10.34 -16.70 18.99
N LYS A 74 -10.73 -16.02 20.07
CA LYS A 74 -11.54 -16.64 21.15
C LYS A 74 -12.88 -17.12 20.61
N VAL A 75 -13.60 -16.28 19.86
CA VAL A 75 -14.89 -16.64 19.24
C VAL A 75 -14.73 -17.84 18.32
N GLN A 76 -13.70 -17.86 17.47
CA GLN A 76 -13.41 -18.98 16.56
C GLN A 76 -13.06 -20.27 17.31
N SER A 77 -12.47 -20.19 18.51
CA SER A 77 -12.21 -21.34 19.37
C SER A 77 -13.43 -21.87 20.14
N GLY A 78 -14.61 -21.24 19.95
CA GLY A 78 -15.85 -21.62 20.63
C GLY A 78 -15.94 -21.11 22.08
N GLN A 79 -15.04 -20.22 22.50
CA GLN A 79 -15.12 -19.58 23.82
C GLN A 79 -16.18 -18.48 23.79
N ALA A 80 -17.04 -18.46 24.81
CA ALA A 80 -17.97 -17.36 25.01
C ALA A 80 -17.21 -16.11 25.45
N LEU A 81 -17.55 -14.97 24.86
CA LEU A 81 -17.02 -13.67 25.30
C LEU A 81 -17.76 -13.21 26.54
N THR A 82 -17.08 -12.47 27.42
CA THR A 82 -17.77 -11.75 28.49
C THR A 82 -18.52 -10.54 27.92
N PRO A 83 -19.57 -10.03 28.57
CA PRO A 83 -20.27 -8.82 28.13
C PRO A 83 -19.33 -7.62 27.94
N GLU A 84 -18.30 -7.51 28.77
CA GLU A 84 -17.27 -6.47 28.67
C GLU A 84 -16.40 -6.67 27.41
N GLU A 85 -16.02 -7.90 27.08
CA GLU A 85 -15.26 -8.23 25.86
C GLU A 85 -16.09 -7.98 24.60
N GLU A 86 -17.40 -8.26 24.64
CA GLU A 86 -18.33 -7.97 23.53
C GLU A 86 -18.45 -6.46 23.27
N GLU A 87 -18.64 -5.67 24.33
CA GLU A 87 -18.69 -4.21 24.24
C GLU A 87 -17.35 -3.63 23.75
N GLU A 88 -16.24 -4.13 24.30
CA GLU A 88 -14.89 -3.75 23.86
C GLU A 88 -14.71 -4.04 22.37
N ALA A 89 -15.05 -5.24 21.90
CA ALA A 89 -14.89 -5.62 20.50
C ALA A 89 -15.69 -4.72 19.56
N CYS A 90 -16.96 -4.47 19.88
CA CYS A 90 -17.82 -3.59 19.10
C CYS A 90 -17.27 -2.15 19.07
N SER A 91 -16.82 -1.65 20.22
CA SER A 91 -16.25 -0.30 20.35
C SER A 91 -14.96 -0.15 19.55
N LYS A 92 -14.03 -1.11 19.68
CA LYS A 92 -12.74 -1.12 18.97
C LYS A 92 -12.91 -1.27 17.47
N MET A 93 -13.86 -2.09 17.03
CA MET A 93 -14.17 -2.25 15.61
C MET A 93 -14.75 -0.97 15.01
N ARG A 94 -15.65 -0.26 15.72
CA ARG A 94 -16.11 1.08 15.29
C ARG A 94 -14.95 2.06 15.20
N GLN A 95 -14.08 2.10 16.20
CA GLN A 95 -12.93 2.99 16.21
C GLN A 95 -11.99 2.73 15.02
N ALA A 96 -11.71 1.46 14.70
CA ALA A 96 -10.91 1.09 13.53
C ALA A 96 -11.60 1.49 12.22
N ASN A 97 -12.90 1.27 12.11
CA ASN A 97 -13.69 1.61 10.92
C ASN A 97 -13.78 3.12 10.71
N ASP A 98 -14.05 3.91 11.75
CA ASP A 98 -14.13 5.37 11.68
C ASP A 98 -12.79 5.96 11.22
N ARG A 99 -11.69 5.42 11.74
CA ARG A 99 -10.33 5.78 11.31
C ARG A 99 -10.12 5.49 9.83
N TRP A 100 -10.49 4.30 9.37
CA TRP A 100 -10.34 3.92 7.96
C TRP A 100 -11.14 4.84 7.05
N LEU A 101 -12.38 5.16 7.45
CA LEU A 101 -13.25 6.07 6.72
C LEU A 101 -12.66 7.49 6.64
N VAL A 102 -12.12 8.02 7.74
CA VAL A 102 -11.47 9.33 7.76
C VAL A 102 -10.27 9.35 6.82
N THR A 103 -9.40 8.34 6.89
CA THR A 103 -8.22 8.25 6.02
C THR A 103 -8.60 8.18 4.54
N ASN A 104 -9.59 7.35 4.19
CA ASN A 104 -10.05 7.24 2.81
C ASN A 104 -10.73 8.51 2.31
N THR A 105 -11.53 9.15 3.14
CA THR A 105 -12.14 10.45 2.83
C THR A 105 -11.03 11.46 2.55
N ARG A 106 -10.00 11.52 3.40
CA ARG A 106 -8.87 12.43 3.21
C ARG A 106 -8.14 12.19 1.89
N MET A 107 -7.88 10.93 1.51
CA MET A 107 -7.26 10.64 0.21
C MET A 107 -8.17 10.97 -0.98
N ARG A 108 -9.45 10.59 -0.92
CA ARG A 108 -10.46 10.88 -1.97
C ARG A 108 -10.57 12.37 -2.25
N TYR A 109 -10.45 13.18 -1.20
CA TYR A 109 -10.56 14.63 -1.26
C TYR A 109 -9.22 15.38 -1.24
N ALA A 110 -8.08 14.67 -1.26
CA ALA A 110 -6.77 15.29 -1.20
C ALA A 110 -6.51 16.18 -2.42
N GLU A 111 -5.70 17.21 -2.21
CA GLU A 111 -5.12 18.01 -3.29
C GLU A 111 -3.96 17.29 -3.98
N ASP A 112 -3.29 16.45 -3.22
CA ASP A 112 -2.10 15.69 -3.58
C ASP A 112 -2.40 14.56 -4.58
N PHE A 113 -1.63 14.51 -5.66
CA PHE A 113 -1.78 13.49 -6.70
C PHE A 113 -1.57 12.08 -6.17
N GLN A 114 -0.51 11.82 -5.40
CA GLN A 114 -0.20 10.47 -4.93
C GLN A 114 -1.26 9.94 -3.97
N ALA A 115 -1.84 10.80 -3.14
CA ALA A 115 -2.97 10.44 -2.28
C ALA A 115 -4.21 10.01 -3.11
N VAL A 116 -4.55 10.79 -4.14
CA VAL A 116 -5.69 10.51 -5.02
C VAL A 116 -5.44 9.26 -5.87
N GLU A 117 -4.23 9.11 -6.42
CA GLU A 117 -3.78 7.94 -7.17
C GLU A 117 -3.91 6.68 -6.31
N THR A 118 -3.41 6.72 -5.07
CA THR A 118 -3.51 5.60 -4.12
C THR A 118 -4.96 5.20 -3.87
N PHE A 119 -5.84 6.18 -3.64
CA PHE A 119 -7.28 5.91 -3.46
C PHE A 119 -7.90 5.22 -4.68
N TYR A 120 -7.67 5.73 -5.89
CA TYR A 120 -8.25 5.14 -7.10
C TYR A 120 -7.62 3.79 -7.47
N MET A 121 -6.35 3.58 -7.14
CA MET A 121 -5.72 2.28 -7.28
C MET A 121 -6.37 1.26 -6.35
N MET A 122 -6.64 1.61 -5.09
CA MET A 122 -7.38 0.74 -4.17
C MET A 122 -8.79 0.42 -4.68
N ASP A 123 -9.51 1.42 -5.19
CA ASP A 123 -10.83 1.20 -5.78
C ASP A 123 -10.77 0.28 -7.00
N ALA A 124 -9.76 0.45 -7.87
CA ALA A 124 -9.55 -0.43 -9.02
C ALA A 124 -9.24 -1.87 -8.60
N LEU A 125 -8.45 -2.07 -7.55
CA LEU A 125 -8.17 -3.41 -7.01
C LEU A 125 -9.44 -4.06 -6.45
N LEU A 126 -10.26 -3.32 -5.71
CA LEU A 126 -11.55 -3.83 -5.21
C LEU A 126 -12.51 -4.19 -6.35
N ARG A 127 -12.54 -3.40 -7.43
CA ARG A 127 -13.41 -3.67 -8.58
C ARG A 127 -13.09 -4.98 -9.29
N ARG A 128 -11.85 -5.48 -9.20
CA ARG A 128 -11.51 -6.83 -9.71
C ARG A 128 -12.27 -7.94 -8.99
N GLU A 129 -12.70 -7.67 -7.76
CA GLU A 129 -13.47 -8.58 -6.92
C GLU A 129 -14.98 -8.26 -6.92
N ASP A 130 -15.42 -7.38 -7.83
CA ASP A 130 -16.78 -6.87 -7.91
C ASP A 130 -17.18 -6.06 -6.65
N LEU A 131 -16.21 -5.37 -6.05
CA LEU A 131 -16.39 -4.51 -4.88
C LEU A 131 -16.02 -3.06 -5.23
N SER A 132 -16.60 -2.10 -4.53
CA SER A 132 -16.22 -0.70 -4.61
C SER A 132 -15.79 -0.18 -3.24
N MET A 133 -15.02 0.91 -3.21
CA MET A 133 -14.70 1.59 -1.94
C MET A 133 -15.95 1.97 -1.15
N ASP A 134 -17.04 2.37 -1.81
CA ASP A 134 -18.30 2.72 -1.16
C ASP A 134 -19.01 1.48 -0.58
N ALA A 135 -18.93 0.32 -1.23
CA ALA A 135 -19.45 -0.93 -0.70
C ALA A 135 -18.68 -1.35 0.56
N ILE A 136 -17.35 -1.17 0.57
CA ILE A 136 -16.53 -1.44 1.75
C ILE A 136 -16.84 -0.48 2.90
N GLU A 137 -17.03 0.81 2.61
CA GLU A 137 -17.46 1.80 3.59
C GLU A 137 -18.83 1.42 4.20
N ALA A 138 -19.78 0.99 3.38
CA ALA A 138 -21.07 0.50 3.86
C ALA A 138 -20.93 -0.75 4.73
N LEU A 139 -20.06 -1.68 4.35
CA LEU A 139 -19.78 -2.89 5.11
C LEU A 139 -19.18 -2.56 6.47
N MET A 140 -18.18 -1.68 6.52
CA MET A 140 -17.54 -1.24 7.76
C MET A 140 -18.52 -0.54 8.71
N ARG A 141 -19.47 0.24 8.20
CA ARG A 141 -20.52 0.81 9.06
C ARG A 141 -21.50 -0.23 9.60
N TRP A 142 -21.79 -1.25 8.80
CA TRP A 142 -22.77 -2.29 9.14
C TRP A 142 -22.21 -3.33 10.12
N GLN A 143 -20.95 -3.75 9.96
CA GLN A 143 -20.35 -4.87 10.70
C GLN A 143 -20.45 -4.73 12.24
N PRO A 144 -20.18 -3.55 12.87
CA PRO A 144 -20.32 -3.41 14.32
C PRO A 144 -21.75 -3.51 14.82
N ALA A 145 -22.73 -3.09 14.01
CA ALA A 145 -24.14 -3.24 14.36
C ALA A 145 -24.57 -4.71 14.28
N SER A 146 -24.11 -5.43 13.26
CA SER A 146 -24.39 -6.86 13.09
C SER A 146 -23.76 -7.72 14.17
N MET A 147 -22.50 -7.46 14.51
CA MET A 147 -21.80 -8.14 15.59
C MET A 147 -22.54 -7.96 16.92
N LYS A 148 -22.91 -6.72 17.25
CA LYS A 148 -23.67 -6.42 18.47
C LYS A 148 -25.03 -7.13 18.50
N ALA A 149 -25.75 -7.15 17.38
CA ALA A 149 -27.04 -7.83 17.28
C ALA A 149 -26.88 -9.35 17.52
N GLN A 150 -25.91 -9.98 16.85
CA GLN A 150 -25.62 -11.41 17.02
C GLN A 150 -25.26 -11.77 18.47
N MET A 151 -24.41 -10.97 19.11
CA MET A 151 -24.04 -11.14 20.53
C MET A 151 -25.24 -11.02 21.46
N SER A 152 -26.18 -10.12 21.15
CA SER A 152 -27.40 -9.93 21.92
C SER A 152 -28.50 -10.95 21.60
N GLY A 153 -28.23 -11.96 20.78
CA GLY A 153 -29.23 -12.93 20.31
C GLY A 153 -30.32 -12.32 19.41
N GLN A 154 -30.07 -11.13 18.86
CA GLN A 154 -30.97 -10.43 17.95
C GLN A 154 -30.61 -10.73 16.50
N LEU A 155 -31.58 -10.54 15.60
CA LEU A 155 -31.32 -10.62 14.17
C LEU A 155 -30.41 -9.46 13.74
N PRO A 156 -29.38 -9.72 12.92
CA PRO A 156 -28.54 -8.65 12.39
C PRO A 156 -29.38 -7.71 11.52
N PRO A 157 -28.99 -6.42 11.44
CA PRO A 157 -29.63 -5.48 10.54
C PRO A 157 -29.52 -5.97 9.08
N PRO A 158 -30.47 -5.60 8.20
CA PRO A 158 -30.39 -5.98 6.80
C PRO A 158 -29.10 -5.48 6.16
N LEU A 159 -28.61 -6.20 5.15
CA LEU A 159 -27.42 -5.81 4.41
C LEU A 159 -27.61 -4.42 3.78
N PRO A 160 -26.58 -3.56 3.79
CA PRO A 160 -26.65 -2.27 3.12
C PRO A 160 -26.92 -2.42 1.61
N PRO A 161 -27.60 -1.44 0.99
CA PRO A 161 -27.79 -1.43 -0.46
C PRO A 161 -26.46 -1.54 -1.20
N GLY A 162 -26.42 -2.38 -2.24
CA GLY A 162 -25.21 -2.62 -3.03
C GLY A 162 -24.28 -3.70 -2.47
N LEU A 163 -24.53 -4.23 -1.27
CA LEU A 163 -23.84 -5.42 -0.75
C LEU A 163 -24.69 -6.68 -0.92
N THR A 164 -24.05 -7.77 -1.33
CA THR A 164 -24.68 -9.08 -1.46
C THR A 164 -24.00 -10.11 -0.57
N VAL A 165 -24.70 -11.20 -0.23
CA VAL A 165 -24.13 -12.31 0.55
C VAL A 165 -22.93 -12.93 -0.15
N ASP A 166 -22.96 -13.02 -1.49
CA ASP A 166 -21.85 -13.56 -2.26
C ASP A 166 -20.61 -12.66 -2.22
N MET A 167 -20.81 -11.33 -2.22
CA MET A 167 -19.72 -10.37 -1.98
C MET A 167 -19.08 -10.58 -0.59
N LEU A 168 -19.89 -10.79 0.45
CA LEU A 168 -19.36 -11.06 1.80
C LEU A 168 -18.55 -12.36 1.87
N ARG A 169 -19.03 -13.42 1.22
CA ARG A 169 -18.29 -14.70 1.13
C ARG A 169 -16.95 -14.54 0.42
N ARG A 170 -16.87 -13.69 -0.61
CA ARG A 170 -15.61 -13.42 -1.30
C ARG A 170 -14.61 -12.64 -0.43
N LEU A 171 -15.10 -11.85 0.50
CA LEU A 171 -14.29 -11.12 1.47
C LEU A 171 -13.82 -12.00 2.64
N GLU A 172 -14.46 -13.15 2.84
CA GLU A 172 -14.11 -14.07 3.91
C GLU A 172 -12.67 -14.60 3.71
N GLY A 173 -11.81 -14.33 4.70
CA GLY A 173 -10.39 -14.70 4.66
C GLY A 173 -9.51 -13.80 3.79
N LYS A 174 -10.04 -12.74 3.17
CA LYS A 174 -9.24 -11.76 2.43
C LYS A 174 -8.83 -10.60 3.34
N VAL A 175 -7.57 -10.17 3.23
CA VAL A 175 -7.10 -8.92 3.84
C VAL A 175 -7.61 -7.78 2.96
N MET A 176 -8.38 -6.87 3.56
CA MET A 176 -8.90 -5.72 2.84
C MET A 176 -7.75 -4.83 2.35
N PRO A 177 -7.80 -4.32 1.10
CA PRO A 177 -6.88 -3.28 0.67
C PRO A 177 -6.96 -2.11 1.65
N SER A 178 -5.83 -1.80 2.26
CA SER A 178 -5.67 -0.70 3.19
C SER A 178 -4.50 0.14 2.72
N VAL A 179 -4.55 1.46 2.94
CA VAL A 179 -3.41 2.36 2.72
C VAL A 179 -2.19 1.88 3.50
N MET A 180 -2.43 1.33 4.69
CA MET A 180 -1.38 0.71 5.50
C MET A 180 -0.85 -0.55 4.83
N ALA A 181 -1.71 -1.37 4.22
CA ALA A 181 -1.27 -2.53 3.46
C ALA A 181 -0.39 -2.11 2.28
N LEU A 182 -0.78 -1.06 1.54
CA LEU A 182 0.00 -0.53 0.41
C LEU A 182 1.34 0.07 0.83
N ASN A 183 1.38 0.81 1.96
CA ASN A 183 2.63 1.34 2.52
C ASN A 183 3.47 0.28 3.25
N SER A 184 2.89 -0.83 3.67
CA SER A 184 3.59 -1.93 4.35
C SER A 184 4.15 -2.99 3.39
N VAL A 185 3.82 -2.93 2.09
CA VAL A 185 4.51 -3.78 1.12
C VAL A 185 5.84 -3.12 0.78
N GLU A 186 6.77 -3.30 1.70
CA GLU A 186 8.16 -3.04 1.47
C GLU A 186 8.67 -4.14 0.54
N VAL A 187 8.79 -3.83 -0.75
CA VAL A 187 9.84 -4.45 -1.55
C VAL A 187 11.14 -4.02 -0.87
N GLN A 188 11.71 -4.94 -0.08
CA GLN A 188 12.86 -4.70 0.79
C GLN A 188 14.16 -4.80 -0.01
N ALA A 189 14.15 -5.61 -1.07
CA ALA A 189 15.30 -5.74 -1.93
C ALA A 189 15.58 -4.43 -2.69
N GLN A 190 16.86 -4.07 -2.75
CA GLN A 190 17.29 -2.94 -3.57
C GLN A 190 17.09 -3.26 -5.06
N PRO A 191 16.76 -2.28 -5.91
CA PRO A 191 16.50 -2.49 -7.34
C PRO A 191 17.69 -3.05 -8.13
N PHE A 192 18.91 -2.82 -7.65
CA PHE A 192 20.16 -3.20 -8.30
C PHE A 192 20.99 -4.10 -7.40
N VAL A 193 21.85 -4.93 -8.01
CA VAL A 193 22.83 -5.74 -7.28
C VAL A 193 23.95 -4.86 -6.70
N ASP A 194 24.53 -5.27 -5.57
CA ASP A 194 25.55 -4.48 -4.85
C ASP A 194 26.79 -4.14 -5.71
N ASP A 195 27.09 -4.94 -6.74
CA ASP A 195 28.24 -4.81 -7.63
C ASP A 195 27.86 -4.35 -9.05
N ALA A 196 26.70 -3.70 -9.22
CA ALA A 196 26.23 -3.17 -10.50
C ALA A 196 27.26 -2.23 -11.14
N ARG A 197 28.01 -2.74 -12.11
CA ARG A 197 29.17 -2.06 -12.73
C ARG A 197 28.74 -0.85 -13.54
N GLY A 198 27.58 -0.92 -14.19
CA GLY A 198 26.94 0.16 -14.93
C GLY A 198 26.63 1.35 -14.05
N LEU A 199 26.20 1.13 -12.80
CA LEU A 199 26.00 2.20 -11.81
C LEU A 199 27.30 2.83 -11.30
N GLY A 200 28.45 2.20 -11.54
CA GLY A 200 29.77 2.77 -11.23
C GLY A 200 30.23 3.85 -12.22
N SER A 201 29.57 4.00 -13.38
CA SER A 201 29.90 5.02 -14.38
C SER A 201 29.37 6.39 -13.97
N ALA A 202 30.21 7.42 -14.03
CA ALA A 202 29.81 8.80 -13.73
C ALA A 202 28.60 9.27 -14.55
N VAL A 203 28.53 8.89 -15.83
CA VAL A 203 27.42 9.26 -16.73
C VAL A 203 26.10 8.62 -16.28
N VAL A 204 26.15 7.36 -15.82
CA VAL A 204 24.95 6.64 -15.36
C VAL A 204 24.49 7.18 -14.00
N GLN A 205 25.42 7.58 -13.14
CA GLN A 205 25.11 8.24 -11.87
C GLN A 205 24.45 9.61 -12.10
N GLU A 206 25.01 10.43 -13.01
CA GLU A 206 24.42 11.73 -13.39
C GLU A 206 23.00 11.56 -13.96
N GLU A 207 22.78 10.53 -14.79
CA GLU A 207 21.45 10.22 -15.32
C GLU A 207 20.47 9.79 -14.22
N LEU A 208 20.89 8.91 -13.31
CA LEU A 208 20.08 8.47 -12.18
C LEU A 208 19.72 9.65 -11.28
N GLU A 209 20.68 10.50 -10.94
CA GLU A 209 20.46 11.71 -10.15
C GLU A 209 19.49 12.68 -10.82
N ALA A 210 19.59 12.86 -12.14
CA ALA A 210 18.65 13.67 -12.90
C ALA A 210 17.23 13.08 -12.85
N LEU A 211 17.09 11.75 -13.04
CA LEU A 211 15.78 11.07 -12.93
C LEU A 211 15.16 11.23 -11.54
N MET A 212 15.95 11.04 -10.48
CA MET A 212 15.48 11.21 -9.10
C MET A 212 15.06 12.65 -8.83
N ARG A 213 15.82 13.63 -9.31
CA ARG A 213 15.51 15.06 -9.15
C ARG A 213 14.23 15.45 -9.87
N ASP A 214 14.09 15.03 -11.13
CA ASP A 214 12.91 15.34 -11.94
C ASP A 214 11.67 14.69 -11.33
N HIS A 215 11.77 13.44 -10.86
CA HIS A 215 10.66 12.74 -10.24
C HIS A 215 10.25 13.40 -8.91
N ARG A 216 11.21 13.78 -8.05
CA ARG A 216 10.91 14.56 -6.83
C ARG A 216 10.23 15.88 -7.15
N GLY A 217 10.71 16.59 -8.18
CA GLY A 217 10.08 17.82 -8.66
C GLY A 217 8.62 17.60 -9.09
N MET A 218 8.34 16.50 -9.77
CA MET A 218 6.97 16.15 -10.15
C MET A 218 6.09 15.78 -8.95
N VAL A 219 6.62 15.07 -7.96
CA VAL A 219 5.90 14.81 -6.70
C VAL A 219 5.56 16.11 -5.98
N ASP A 220 6.51 17.05 -5.92
CA ASP A 220 6.29 18.37 -5.30
C ASP A 220 5.22 19.19 -6.03
N ILE A 221 5.26 19.21 -7.37
CA ILE A 221 4.21 19.86 -8.19
C ILE A 221 2.85 19.17 -7.96
N GLY A 222 2.85 17.84 -7.86
CA GLY A 222 1.67 17.00 -7.66
C GLY A 222 0.93 17.26 -6.35
N LYS A 223 1.56 17.90 -5.35
CA LYS A 223 0.91 18.27 -4.07
C LYS A 223 -0.35 19.13 -4.27
N GLY A 224 -0.39 19.93 -5.35
CA GLY A 224 -1.52 20.80 -5.70
C GLY A 224 -2.40 20.29 -6.84
N TYR A 225 -2.26 19.02 -7.25
CA TYR A 225 -2.88 18.48 -8.47
C TYR A 225 -4.39 18.73 -8.60
N ARG A 226 -5.14 18.62 -7.50
CA ARG A 226 -6.60 18.86 -7.54
C ARG A 226 -6.97 20.25 -8.03
N ASN A 227 -6.13 21.24 -7.72
CA ASN A 227 -6.31 22.66 -8.04
C ASN A 227 -5.88 23.00 -9.47
N PHE A 228 -5.30 22.06 -10.21
CA PHE A 228 -5.01 22.26 -11.63
C PHE A 228 -6.31 22.34 -12.43
N ASP A 229 -6.30 23.22 -13.42
CA ASP A 229 -7.33 23.24 -14.45
C ASP A 229 -7.23 21.96 -15.32
N PRO A 230 -8.24 21.65 -16.16
CA PRO A 230 -8.21 20.43 -16.96
C PRO A 230 -6.93 20.27 -17.81
N ARG A 231 -6.44 21.36 -18.41
CA ARG A 231 -5.21 21.35 -19.21
C ARG A 231 -3.96 21.15 -18.36
N GLY A 232 -3.91 21.73 -17.16
CA GLY A 232 -2.84 21.54 -16.21
C GLY A 232 -2.76 20.09 -15.72
N LYS A 233 -3.92 19.43 -15.54
CA LYS A 233 -3.97 17.99 -15.21
C LYS A 233 -3.43 17.13 -16.34
N GLU A 234 -3.85 17.38 -17.58
CA GLU A 234 -3.33 16.69 -18.76
C GLU A 234 -1.80 16.86 -18.87
N SER A 235 -1.32 18.11 -18.81
CA SER A 235 0.13 18.41 -18.87
C SER A 235 0.92 17.77 -17.73
N PHE A 236 0.35 17.69 -16.53
CA PHE A 236 0.97 17.00 -15.40
C PHE A 236 1.09 15.49 -15.67
N LEU A 237 0.02 14.87 -16.19
CA LEU A 237 0.02 13.45 -16.52
C LEU A 237 1.01 13.13 -17.66
N ASP A 238 1.09 13.99 -18.69
CA ASP A 238 2.06 13.86 -19.78
C ASP A 238 3.51 13.92 -19.24
N GLN A 239 3.78 14.82 -18.30
CA GLN A 239 5.10 14.91 -17.65
C GLN A 239 5.40 13.69 -16.78
N MET A 240 4.41 13.18 -16.03
CA MET A 240 4.54 11.94 -15.26
C MET A 240 4.83 10.74 -16.17
N GLU A 241 4.14 10.63 -17.30
CA GLU A 241 4.38 9.58 -18.30
C GLU A 241 5.79 9.67 -18.90
N SER A 242 6.24 10.88 -19.23
CA SER A 242 7.61 11.12 -19.71
C SER A 242 8.68 10.67 -18.71
N ILE A 243 8.50 10.96 -17.40
CA ILE A 243 9.41 10.47 -16.35
C ILE A 243 9.34 8.95 -16.24
N HIS A 244 8.15 8.37 -16.28
CA HIS A 244 7.95 6.93 -16.24
C HIS A 244 8.65 6.22 -17.41
N ASP A 245 8.58 6.76 -18.62
CA ASP A 245 9.27 6.19 -19.79
C ASP A 245 10.80 6.30 -19.66
N ARG A 246 11.32 7.38 -19.08
CA ARG A 246 12.75 7.48 -18.80
C ARG A 246 13.19 6.45 -17.75
N TRP A 247 12.38 6.19 -16.72
CA TRP A 247 12.61 5.09 -15.78
C TRP A 247 12.60 3.73 -16.48
N LYS A 248 11.67 3.48 -17.41
CA LYS A 248 11.65 2.25 -18.22
C LYS A 248 12.94 2.06 -18.99
N VAL A 249 13.42 3.10 -19.66
CA VAL A 249 14.68 3.04 -20.42
C VAL A 249 15.85 2.75 -19.48
N PHE A 250 15.91 3.43 -18.33
CA PHE A 250 16.97 3.22 -17.34
C PHE A 250 16.99 1.78 -16.81
N PHE A 251 15.86 1.28 -16.31
CA PHE A 251 15.73 -0.10 -15.82
C PHE A 251 15.89 -1.13 -16.94
N GLY A 252 15.46 -0.82 -18.16
CA GLY A 252 15.67 -1.66 -19.33
C GLY A 252 17.15 -1.87 -19.64
N ARG A 253 17.97 -0.81 -19.58
CA ARG A 253 19.43 -0.94 -19.74
C ARG A 253 20.05 -1.75 -18.61
N ALA A 254 19.67 -1.50 -17.36
CA ALA A 254 20.15 -2.29 -16.23
C ALA A 254 19.78 -3.78 -16.36
N LYS A 255 18.57 -4.09 -16.88
CA LYS A 255 18.16 -5.46 -17.19
C LYS A 255 19.05 -6.13 -18.22
N LEU A 256 19.38 -5.43 -19.30
CA LEU A 256 20.26 -5.93 -20.36
C LEU A 256 21.69 -6.17 -19.87
N MET A 257 22.14 -5.39 -18.89
CA MET A 257 23.46 -5.57 -18.24
C MET A 257 23.45 -6.67 -17.18
N GLY A 258 22.28 -7.23 -16.82
CA GLY A 258 22.16 -8.22 -15.75
C GLY A 258 22.33 -7.64 -14.34
N GLU A 259 22.08 -6.34 -14.18
CA GLU A 259 22.35 -5.60 -12.93
C GLU A 259 21.12 -5.41 -12.05
N ILE A 260 19.96 -5.86 -12.52
CA ILE A 260 18.73 -5.86 -11.74
C ILE A 260 18.78 -6.95 -10.69
N ASN A 261 18.47 -6.60 -9.45
CA ASN A 261 18.38 -7.56 -8.37
C ASN A 261 17.20 -8.53 -8.61
N PRO A 262 17.44 -9.85 -8.74
CA PRO A 262 16.36 -10.83 -8.94
C PRO A 262 15.36 -10.88 -7.79
N GLU A 263 15.82 -10.58 -6.57
CA GLU A 263 14.96 -10.54 -5.39
C GLU A 263 13.96 -9.39 -5.47
N PHE A 264 14.41 -8.21 -5.90
CA PHE A 264 13.55 -7.04 -6.14
C PHE A 264 12.45 -7.34 -7.16
N VAL A 265 12.80 -8.00 -8.27
CA VAL A 265 11.83 -8.42 -9.29
C VAL A 265 10.81 -9.39 -8.68
N ARG A 266 11.28 -10.41 -7.95
CA ARG A 266 10.42 -11.42 -7.31
C ARG A 266 9.45 -10.79 -6.31
N GLU A 267 9.94 -9.93 -5.42
CA GLU A 267 9.12 -9.26 -4.40
C GLU A 267 8.06 -8.37 -5.04
N SER A 268 8.43 -7.64 -6.09
CA SER A 268 7.51 -6.74 -6.76
C SER A 268 6.49 -7.45 -7.64
N GLU A 269 6.88 -8.55 -8.30
CA GLU A 269 5.92 -9.42 -8.98
C GLU A 269 4.94 -10.05 -7.99
N ALA A 270 5.44 -10.49 -6.82
CA ALA A 270 4.59 -11.04 -5.77
C ALA A 270 3.60 -9.99 -5.26
N TYR A 271 4.00 -8.71 -5.19
CA TYR A 271 3.08 -7.62 -4.89
C TYR A 271 2.02 -7.42 -5.97
N LEU A 272 2.43 -7.32 -7.24
CA LEU A 272 1.51 -7.05 -8.36
C LEU A 272 0.51 -8.19 -8.61
N ARG A 273 0.81 -9.40 -8.12
CA ARG A 273 -0.11 -10.56 -8.19
C ARG A 273 -1.14 -10.61 -7.06
N LYS A 274 -0.92 -9.88 -5.96
CA LYS A 274 -1.91 -9.74 -4.89
C LYS A 274 -3.07 -8.86 -5.35
#